data_AF-A0A8S1PAL8-F1
#
_entry.id   AF-A0A8S1PAL8-F1
#
_cell.length_a   1.000
_cell.length_b   1.000
_cell.length_c   1.000
_cell.angle_alpha   90.00
_cell.angle_beta   90.00
_cell.angle_gamma   90.00
#
_symmetry.space_group_name_H-M   'P 1'
#
loop_
_entity.id
_entity.type
_entity.pdbx_description
1 polymer ?
#
loop_
_entity_poly.entity_id
_entity_poly.type
_entity_poly.pdbx_seq_one_letter_code
_entity_poly.pdbx_strand_id
1 'polypeptide(L)'
;MEFYYYKLRSKLQPVPLQFYMNQSETTNFKIFVSSVNPFPTKFSCDQIISVKGWKYKIDESKTFHCEYIYISMVCDLDTQVKLKFQFGSRFMKRPQTISRKFEPSSQFIKNMNHQQLERMNSDQLNAEVAEIKKRRKEKLRQRGIFKDLIKENIQKVIEYNEEHQKSFRELKKTQGDNRIGDVLCRKKLMSQNEQQRKEYQQKTKELSKIIRQRHNFVQSKKNLKNRVCTHWFNSIYMSLICTKIYFMFQHKIEAQNQSTLMAFQVKRIMKRIHKRLSAIKGVTIYDRVFFDVKLVLQGFCKAVYQKQLKLHIDKIVPHLKVRAEIYHLKNQVLITNQKILKIRALFLEFLLRFKSYKQMLHNLWNKYFKEQFLKYYNGLDQGKKETIQPFILQLQNQDNFIHFQSIFIETYSKDKLRKYLKDMSVYAKYLKKLRSQKYNKTKRRDFAQDQVMHQPRMFQLPAYDDVLEYLPQLVINNQKVDSRTSQQMQQSQIPLIQESLEKKKKQTKQKK
;
A
#
# COMPACT_ATOMS: atom_id res chain seq x y z
N MET A 1 12.63 2.21 -1.23
CA MET A 1 12.26 1.28 -0.16
C MET A 1 12.79 1.86 1.11
N GLU A 2 11.90 2.15 2.05
CA GLU A 2 12.27 2.66 3.36
C GLU A 2 12.49 1.48 4.31
N PHE A 3 13.52 1.56 5.13
CA PHE A 3 13.79 0.60 6.19
C PHE A 3 13.39 1.24 7.51
N TYR A 4 12.55 0.55 8.27
CA TYR A 4 12.19 0.95 9.63
C TYR A 4 13.03 0.18 10.63
N TYR A 5 13.75 0.88 11.49
CA TYR A 5 14.70 0.29 12.43
C TYR A 5 14.20 0.37 13.86
N TYR A 6 14.32 -0.74 14.58
CA TYR A 6 13.98 -0.88 15.99
C TYR A 6 15.16 -1.44 16.75
N LYS A 7 15.39 -0.90 17.95
CA LYS A 7 16.41 -1.36 18.89
C LYS A 7 15.71 -1.76 20.19
N LEU A 8 15.79 -3.04 20.53
CA LEU A 8 15.16 -3.59 21.73
C LEU A 8 16.25 -3.96 22.74
N ARG A 9 16.11 -3.52 23.99
CA ARG A 9 17.02 -3.93 25.08
C ARG A 9 16.67 -5.35 25.52
N SER A 10 17.64 -6.26 25.50
CA SER A 10 17.42 -7.70 25.67
C SER A 10 18.21 -8.35 26.80
N LYS A 11 19.23 -7.69 27.37
CA LYS A 11 20.08 -8.27 28.42
C LYS A 11 19.24 -8.85 29.58
N LEU A 12 19.47 -10.11 29.92
CA LEU A 12 18.78 -10.88 30.98
C LEU A 12 17.26 -11.09 30.77
N GLN A 13 16.71 -10.77 29.59
CA GLN A 13 15.31 -11.04 29.28
C GLN A 13 15.09 -12.51 28.92
N PRO A 14 13.90 -13.09 29.21
CA PRO A 14 13.63 -14.50 28.94
C PRO A 14 13.52 -14.81 27.43
N VAL A 15 14.11 -15.94 27.02
CA VAL A 15 14.07 -16.49 25.65
C VAL A 15 12.81 -17.36 25.49
N PRO A 16 12.10 -17.40 24.34
CA PRO A 16 12.35 -16.64 23.11
C PRO A 16 11.76 -15.22 23.13
N LEU A 17 12.28 -14.34 22.27
CA LEU A 17 11.56 -13.11 21.90
C LEU A 17 10.47 -13.49 20.90
N GLN A 18 9.21 -13.31 21.27
CA GLN A 18 8.06 -13.50 20.40
C GLN A 18 7.66 -12.18 19.75
N PHE A 19 7.34 -12.25 18.47
CA PHE A 19 6.86 -11.12 17.71
C PHE A 19 5.50 -11.43 17.12
N TYR A 20 4.61 -10.45 17.18
CA TYR A 20 3.30 -10.49 16.55
C TYR A 20 3.05 -9.20 15.78
N MET A 21 2.60 -9.35 14.55
CA MET A 21 2.28 -8.25 13.66
C MET A 21 0.83 -8.30 13.20
N ASN A 22 0.12 -7.21 13.48
CA ASN A 22 -1.22 -6.98 12.95
C ASN A 22 -1.17 -5.83 11.95
N GLN A 23 -1.68 -6.08 10.75
CA GLN A 23 -1.73 -5.13 9.64
C GLN A 23 -3.18 -4.99 9.16
N SER A 24 -3.56 -3.79 8.72
CA SER A 24 -4.90 -3.53 8.18
C SER A 24 -5.10 -4.10 6.76
N GLU A 25 -4.03 -4.26 6.00
CA GLU A 25 -4.04 -4.72 4.60
C GLU A 25 -3.07 -5.90 4.41
N THR A 26 -3.28 -6.72 3.38
CA THR A 26 -2.37 -7.83 3.02
C THR A 26 -1.15 -7.29 2.28
N THR A 27 -0.07 -7.00 3.01
CA THR A 27 1.21 -6.51 2.45
C THR A 27 2.33 -7.55 2.59
N ASN A 28 3.33 -7.49 1.70
CA ASN A 28 4.52 -8.30 1.84
C ASN A 28 5.58 -7.53 2.63
N PHE A 29 6.08 -8.15 3.69
CA PHE A 29 7.10 -7.56 4.52
C PHE A 29 8.28 -8.52 4.70
N LYS A 30 9.44 -7.94 4.96
CA LYS A 30 10.65 -8.66 5.37
C LYS A 30 11.19 -8.00 6.62
N ILE A 31 11.44 -8.82 7.63
CA ILE A 31 12.06 -8.41 8.88
C ILE A 31 13.43 -9.07 8.96
N PHE A 32 14.44 -8.27 9.25
CA PHE A 32 15.82 -8.71 9.46
C PHE A 32 16.16 -8.49 10.93
N VAL A 33 16.64 -9.53 11.59
CA VAL A 33 16.93 -9.52 13.03
C VAL A 33 18.42 -9.79 13.22
N SER A 34 19.08 -9.02 14.07
CA SER A 34 20.45 -9.32 14.49
C SER A 34 20.69 -8.96 15.95
N SER A 35 21.47 -9.78 16.63
CA SER A 35 21.99 -9.52 17.98
C SER A 35 23.28 -8.70 17.98
N VAL A 36 23.94 -8.59 16.81
CA VAL A 36 25.26 -7.94 16.65
C VAL A 36 25.15 -6.65 15.86
N ASN A 37 24.48 -6.68 14.70
CA ASN A 37 24.50 -5.57 13.75
C ASN A 37 23.39 -4.55 14.01
N PRO A 38 23.70 -3.25 14.19
CA PRO A 38 22.71 -2.22 14.51
C PRO A 38 21.74 -1.90 13.37
N PHE A 39 22.14 -2.19 12.14
CA PHE A 39 21.34 -2.00 10.93
C PHE A 39 21.30 -3.32 10.15
N PRO A 40 20.53 -4.32 10.62
CA PRO A 40 20.50 -5.62 9.98
C PRO A 40 19.92 -5.48 8.58
N THR A 41 20.54 -6.12 7.61
CA THR A 41 20.06 -6.20 6.21
C THR A 41 20.06 -7.66 5.78
N LYS A 42 19.66 -7.95 4.54
CA LYS A 42 19.74 -9.29 3.95
C LYS A 42 21.14 -9.93 4.07
N PHE A 43 22.21 -9.13 4.11
CA PHE A 43 23.59 -9.60 4.16
C PHE A 43 24.19 -9.65 5.57
N SER A 44 23.52 -9.05 6.56
CA SER A 44 24.08 -8.77 7.88
C SER A 44 23.07 -9.01 9.00
N CYS A 45 22.29 -10.08 8.88
CA CYS A 45 21.28 -10.48 9.86
C CYS A 45 21.43 -11.94 10.26
N ASP A 46 21.01 -12.23 11.48
CA ASP A 46 21.00 -13.57 12.06
C ASP A 46 19.77 -14.34 11.54
N GLN A 47 18.64 -13.65 11.32
CA GLN A 47 17.42 -14.25 10.78
C GLN A 47 16.65 -13.31 9.84
N ILE A 48 16.09 -13.87 8.76
CA ILE A 48 15.16 -13.21 7.83
C ILE A 48 13.76 -13.80 8.00
N ILE A 49 12.76 -12.94 8.15
CA ILE A 49 11.41 -13.37 8.53
C ILE A 49 10.36 -12.66 7.69
N SER A 50 9.39 -13.43 7.18
CA SER A 50 8.29 -12.95 6.33
C SER A 50 6.92 -13.41 6.81
N VAL A 51 6.80 -13.85 8.07
CA VAL A 51 5.57 -14.36 8.68
C VAL A 51 5.10 -13.46 9.82
N LYS A 52 3.77 -13.36 10.01
CA LYS A 52 3.15 -12.39 10.95
C LYS A 52 3.45 -12.67 12.42
N GLY A 53 3.78 -13.92 12.74
CA GLY A 53 4.16 -14.36 14.08
C GLY A 53 5.42 -15.20 14.01
N TRP A 54 6.42 -14.87 14.81
CA TRP A 54 7.68 -15.60 14.86
C TRP A 54 8.33 -15.54 16.25
N LYS A 55 9.32 -16.41 16.45
CA LYS A 55 10.06 -16.52 17.70
C LYS A 55 11.56 -16.44 17.39
N TYR A 56 12.27 -15.55 18.08
CA TYR A 56 13.71 -15.42 18.03
C TYR A 56 14.36 -16.16 19.18
N LYS A 57 15.42 -16.90 18.90
CA LYS A 57 16.35 -17.45 19.87
C LYS A 57 17.76 -17.28 19.31
N ILE A 58 18.68 -16.80 20.13
CA ILE A 58 20.11 -16.73 19.76
C ILE A 58 20.73 -18.09 20.04
N ASP A 59 20.55 -18.58 21.27
CA ASP A 59 21.06 -19.88 21.74
C ASP A 59 19.98 -20.64 22.54
N GLU A 60 20.31 -21.84 23.03
CA GLU A 60 19.46 -22.63 23.94
C GLU A 60 19.37 -22.07 25.38
N SER A 61 19.99 -20.91 25.63
CA SER A 61 19.94 -20.24 26.92
C SER A 61 18.52 -19.84 27.31
N LYS A 62 18.25 -19.87 28.63
CA LYS A 62 16.95 -19.41 29.17
C LYS A 62 16.77 -17.90 29.06
N THR A 63 17.87 -17.14 28.95
CA THR A 63 17.89 -15.67 28.89
C THR A 63 18.81 -15.15 27.79
N PHE A 64 18.52 -13.95 27.28
CA PHE A 64 19.36 -13.28 26.29
C PHE A 64 20.60 -12.66 26.96
N HIS A 65 21.79 -13.01 26.50
CA HIS A 65 23.06 -12.44 26.97
C HIS A 65 23.47 -11.16 26.23
N CYS A 66 22.95 -10.94 25.02
CA CYS A 66 23.21 -9.74 24.24
C CYS A 66 22.50 -8.50 24.83
N GLU A 67 23.14 -7.33 24.72
CA GLU A 67 22.58 -6.09 25.27
C GLU A 67 21.32 -5.63 24.53
N TYR A 68 21.35 -5.78 23.20
CA TYR A 68 20.30 -5.36 22.31
C TYR A 68 19.99 -6.41 21.25
N ILE A 69 18.75 -6.38 20.76
CA ILE A 69 18.32 -7.02 19.54
C ILE A 69 17.93 -5.90 18.57
N TYR A 70 18.55 -5.91 17.40
CA TYR A 70 18.33 -4.96 16.33
C TYR A 70 17.40 -5.57 15.29
N ILE A 71 16.42 -4.81 14.86
CA ILE A 71 15.39 -5.27 13.94
C ILE A 71 15.24 -4.21 12.85
N SER A 72 15.32 -4.62 11.59
CA SER A 72 14.93 -3.77 10.46
C SER A 72 13.74 -4.39 9.75
N MET A 73 12.81 -3.55 9.31
CA MET A 73 11.61 -3.96 8.61
C MET A 73 11.51 -3.21 7.28
N VAL A 74 11.20 -3.95 6.23
CA VAL A 74 10.87 -3.42 4.91
C VAL A 74 9.48 -3.90 4.54
N CYS A 75 8.64 -2.96 4.12
CA CYS A 75 7.30 -3.23 3.60
C CYS A 75 7.23 -2.75 2.14
N ASP A 76 6.47 -3.45 1.31
CA ASP A 76 6.22 -3.08 -0.09
C ASP A 76 5.24 -1.91 -0.22
N LEU A 77 4.33 -1.76 0.75
CA LEU A 77 3.28 -0.75 0.79
C LEU A 77 3.35 0.10 2.05
N ASP A 78 2.98 1.37 1.92
CA ASP A 78 2.85 2.31 3.04
C ASP A 78 1.53 2.03 3.78
N THR A 79 1.63 1.29 4.89
CA THR A 79 0.47 0.81 5.65
C THR A 79 0.70 0.92 7.15
N GLN A 80 -0.38 1.00 7.92
CA GLN A 80 -0.29 1.04 9.38
C GLN A 80 -0.09 -0.38 9.93
N VAL A 81 1.10 -0.62 10.49
CA VAL A 81 1.45 -1.89 11.12
C VAL A 81 1.52 -1.72 12.64
N LYS A 82 0.85 -2.63 13.38
CA LYS A 82 0.98 -2.75 14.83
C LYS A 82 1.93 -3.88 15.17
N LEU A 83 3.05 -3.55 15.81
CA LEU A 83 4.07 -4.48 16.26
C LEU A 83 3.91 -4.75 17.76
N LYS A 84 3.98 -6.02 18.15
CA LYS A 84 4.01 -6.44 19.55
C LYS A 84 5.17 -7.38 19.79
N PHE A 85 6.04 -7.01 20.72
CA PHE A 85 7.19 -7.78 21.17
C PHE A 85 6.91 -8.34 22.57
N GLN A 86 7.30 -9.59 22.81
CA GLN A 86 7.09 -10.24 24.09
C GLN A 86 8.22 -11.23 24.39
N PHE A 87 8.90 -11.05 25.52
CA PHE A 87 9.92 -12.00 25.97
C PHE A 87 9.29 -13.20 26.68
N GLY A 88 9.87 -14.38 26.45
CA GLY A 88 9.46 -15.66 27.06
C GLY A 88 8.22 -16.31 26.45
N SER A 89 7.88 -17.51 26.93
CA SER A 89 6.70 -18.27 26.54
C SER A 89 5.53 -18.03 27.48
N ARG A 90 4.91 -16.84 27.44
CA ARG A 90 3.56 -16.69 28.01
C ARG A 90 2.53 -17.04 26.93
N PHE A 91 1.74 -18.08 27.18
CA PHE A 91 0.55 -18.37 26.39
C PHE A 91 -0.35 -17.13 26.37
N MET A 92 -0.58 -16.57 25.18
CA MET A 92 -1.76 -15.73 24.96
C MET A 92 -2.97 -16.64 25.17
N LYS A 93 -3.60 -16.58 26.35
CA LYS A 93 -4.99 -17.00 26.47
C LYS A 93 -5.76 -16.18 25.44
N ARG A 94 -6.28 -16.84 24.40
CA ARG A 94 -7.28 -16.22 23.51
C ARG A 94 -8.32 -15.54 24.40
N PRO A 95 -8.80 -14.33 24.08
CA PRO A 95 -10.02 -13.85 24.69
C PRO A 95 -11.12 -14.81 24.24
N GLN A 96 -11.44 -15.79 25.09
CA GLN A 96 -12.72 -16.47 25.00
C GLN A 96 -13.74 -15.36 25.23
N THR A 97 -14.59 -15.15 24.22
CA THR A 97 -15.88 -14.49 24.39
C THR A 97 -16.49 -14.98 25.69
N ILE A 98 -16.79 -14.03 26.58
CA ILE A 98 -17.49 -14.26 27.83
C ILE A 98 -18.88 -14.82 27.47
N SER A 99 -18.99 -16.14 27.35
CA SER A 99 -20.21 -16.82 27.77
C SER A 99 -20.13 -16.87 29.28
N ARG A 100 -20.91 -16.01 29.95
CA ARG A 100 -21.20 -16.14 31.37
C ARG A 100 -21.82 -17.53 31.58
N LYS A 101 -20.99 -18.52 31.92
CA LYS A 101 -21.41 -19.58 32.82
C LYS A 101 -21.12 -19.05 34.21
N PHE A 102 -22.18 -18.61 34.87
CA PHE A 102 -22.20 -18.48 36.31
C PHE A 102 -21.83 -19.85 36.89
N GLU A 103 -20.68 -19.95 37.56
CA GLU A 103 -20.56 -20.89 38.67
C GLU A 103 -21.32 -20.27 39.84
N PRO A 104 -22.34 -20.94 40.40
CA PRO A 104 -22.77 -20.63 41.74
C PRO A 104 -21.85 -21.37 42.71
N SER A 105 -21.02 -20.61 43.42
CA SER A 105 -20.53 -21.04 44.73
C SER A 105 -21.72 -21.08 45.68
N SER A 106 -22.30 -22.25 45.86
CA SER A 106 -23.10 -22.59 47.04
C SER A 106 -22.83 -24.04 47.40
N GLN A 107 -22.01 -24.21 48.43
CA GLN A 107 -22.06 -25.40 49.27
C GLN A 107 -23.52 -25.61 49.69
N PHE A 108 -24.15 -26.67 49.21
CA PHE A 108 -25.20 -27.39 49.92
C PHE A 108 -25.37 -28.76 49.25
N ILE A 109 -24.95 -29.77 50.01
CA ILE A 109 -25.29 -31.19 49.98
C ILE A 109 -26.34 -31.53 48.90
N LYS A 110 -25.89 -32.13 47.79
CA LYS A 110 -26.76 -32.93 46.93
C LYS A 110 -26.35 -34.38 47.06
N ASN A 111 -27.21 -35.09 47.79
CA ASN A 111 -27.28 -36.53 47.91
C ASN A 111 -27.11 -37.19 46.52
N MET A 112 -25.97 -37.86 46.33
CA MET A 112 -25.92 -39.08 45.54
C MET A 112 -26.78 -40.10 46.27
N ASN A 113 -28.05 -40.24 45.87
CA ASN A 113 -28.90 -41.41 46.10
C ASN A 113 -30.27 -41.16 45.45
N HIS A 114 -30.32 -41.09 44.12
CA HIS A 114 -31.61 -41.10 43.40
C HIS A 114 -31.49 -41.69 41.98
N GLN A 115 -30.73 -42.78 41.84
CA GLN A 115 -30.70 -43.58 40.60
C GLN A 115 -30.58 -45.10 40.84
N GLN A 116 -30.91 -45.58 42.06
CA GLN A 116 -30.97 -47.01 42.39
C GLN A 116 -32.23 -47.38 43.21
N LEU A 117 -33.38 -46.75 42.91
CA LEU A 117 -34.61 -46.96 43.68
C LEU A 117 -35.85 -47.37 42.85
N GLU A 118 -35.66 -47.81 41.60
CA GLU A 118 -36.78 -48.29 40.75
C GLU A 118 -36.62 -49.70 40.19
N ARG A 119 -35.67 -50.52 40.70
CA ARG A 119 -35.52 -51.92 40.23
C ARG A 119 -35.39 -52.99 41.30
N MET A 120 -35.55 -52.66 42.58
CA MET A 120 -35.68 -53.66 43.64
C MET A 120 -36.84 -53.26 44.57
N ASN A 121 -38.06 -53.44 44.07
CA ASN A 121 -39.29 -53.47 44.88
C ASN A 121 -40.53 -53.94 44.08
N SER A 122 -40.36 -54.48 42.87
CA SER A 122 -41.46 -55.01 42.06
C SER A 122 -41.95 -56.35 42.60
N ASP A 123 -41.05 -57.27 42.93
CA ASP A 123 -41.43 -58.68 43.07
C ASP A 123 -41.93 -59.04 44.47
N GLN A 124 -41.41 -58.38 45.51
CA GLN A 124 -41.94 -58.48 46.88
C GLN A 124 -43.27 -57.74 47.04
N LEU A 125 -43.43 -56.58 46.39
CA LEU A 125 -44.69 -55.82 46.41
C LEU A 125 -45.77 -56.53 45.59
N ASN A 126 -45.42 -57.19 44.48
CA ASN A 126 -46.34 -58.03 43.72
C ASN A 126 -46.76 -59.29 44.52
N ALA A 127 -45.86 -59.87 45.31
CA ALA A 127 -46.18 -60.98 46.21
C ALA A 127 -47.10 -60.55 47.37
N GLU A 128 -46.82 -59.41 48.02
CA GLU A 128 -47.70 -58.84 49.05
C GLU A 128 -49.07 -58.42 48.49
N VAL A 129 -49.11 -57.82 47.30
CA VAL A 129 -50.38 -57.47 46.64
C VAL A 129 -51.17 -58.73 46.24
N ALA A 130 -50.49 -59.82 45.85
CA ALA A 130 -51.14 -61.11 45.61
C ALA A 130 -51.69 -61.74 46.90
N GLU A 131 -50.97 -61.64 48.02
CA GLU A 131 -51.42 -62.13 49.32
C GLU A 131 -52.57 -61.28 49.88
N ILE A 132 -52.51 -59.96 49.73
CA ILE A 132 -53.60 -59.03 50.07
C ILE A 132 -54.84 -59.28 49.20
N LYS A 133 -54.67 -59.55 47.89
CA LYS A 133 -55.76 -59.96 47.00
C LYS A 133 -56.35 -61.31 47.42
N LYS A 134 -55.54 -62.28 47.84
CA LYS A 134 -55.99 -63.60 48.32
C LYS A 134 -56.77 -63.48 49.65
N ARG A 135 -56.25 -62.73 50.63
CA ARG A 135 -56.94 -62.41 51.90
C ARG A 135 -58.22 -61.60 51.68
N ARG A 136 -58.24 -60.66 50.72
CA ARG A 136 -59.48 -59.97 50.33
C ARG A 136 -60.47 -60.91 49.68
N LYS A 137 -60.05 -61.83 48.80
CA LYS A 137 -60.94 -62.80 48.12
C LYS A 137 -61.57 -63.80 49.11
N GLU A 138 -60.86 -64.16 50.18
CA GLU A 138 -61.39 -64.96 51.30
C GLU A 138 -62.34 -64.16 52.20
N LYS A 139 -62.02 -62.91 52.55
CA LYS A 139 -62.94 -62.03 53.29
C LYS A 139 -64.18 -61.62 52.45
N LEU A 140 -64.07 -61.66 51.11
CA LEU A 140 -65.14 -61.36 50.15
C LEU A 140 -66.12 -62.52 49.92
N ARG A 141 -65.83 -63.74 50.38
CA ARG A 141 -66.78 -64.87 50.32
C ARG A 141 -67.75 -64.93 51.51
N GLN A 142 -67.54 -64.10 52.55
CA GLN A 142 -68.30 -64.21 53.80
C GLN A 142 -69.32 -63.11 54.08
N ARG A 143 -69.49 -62.09 53.22
CA ARG A 143 -70.52 -61.05 53.42
C ARG A 143 -71.17 -60.62 52.11
N GLY A 144 -72.43 -61.00 51.92
CA GLY A 144 -73.27 -60.67 50.76
C GLY A 144 -73.80 -59.23 50.78
N ILE A 145 -72.91 -58.24 50.76
CA ILE A 145 -73.26 -56.82 50.56
C ILE A 145 -72.19 -56.20 49.66
N PHE A 146 -72.31 -56.38 48.34
CA PHE A 146 -71.22 -56.05 47.40
C PHE A 146 -71.60 -55.16 46.21
N LYS A 147 -72.89 -54.86 45.97
CA LYS A 147 -73.27 -54.04 44.79
C LYS A 147 -73.27 -52.53 45.06
N ASP A 148 -73.57 -52.08 46.27
CA ASP A 148 -73.75 -50.64 46.53
C ASP A 148 -72.44 -49.92 46.88
N LEU A 149 -71.53 -50.59 47.59
CA LEU A 149 -70.23 -50.01 47.96
C LEU A 149 -69.27 -49.80 46.76
N ILE A 150 -69.44 -50.59 45.70
CA ILE A 150 -68.66 -50.44 44.47
C ILE A 150 -69.17 -49.22 43.69
N LYS A 151 -70.49 -49.03 43.58
CA LYS A 151 -71.07 -47.87 42.90
C LYS A 151 -70.67 -46.56 43.59
N GLU A 152 -70.73 -46.51 44.92
CA GLU A 152 -70.35 -45.31 45.66
C GLU A 152 -68.86 -44.97 45.51
N ASN A 153 -67.98 -45.98 45.51
CA ASN A 153 -66.55 -45.76 45.28
C ASN A 153 -66.24 -45.35 43.83
N ILE A 154 -66.94 -45.90 42.84
CA ILE A 154 -66.78 -45.48 41.44
C ILE A 154 -67.20 -44.02 41.28
N GLN A 155 -68.32 -43.62 41.90
CA GLN A 155 -68.81 -42.24 41.84
C GLN A 155 -67.81 -41.25 42.48
N LYS A 156 -67.27 -41.57 43.66
CA LYS A 156 -66.24 -40.75 44.32
C LYS A 156 -64.96 -40.64 43.50
N VAL A 157 -64.56 -41.69 42.78
CA VAL A 157 -63.40 -41.66 41.88
C VAL A 157 -63.65 -40.81 40.63
N ILE A 158 -64.89 -40.80 40.11
CA ILE A 158 -65.27 -39.95 38.98
C ILE A 158 -65.23 -38.46 39.40
N GLU A 159 -65.85 -38.12 40.53
CA GLU A 159 -65.87 -36.75 41.05
C GLU A 159 -64.45 -36.25 41.37
N TYR A 160 -63.62 -37.07 42.02
CA TYR A 160 -62.22 -36.73 42.29
C TYR A 160 -61.41 -36.52 41.00
N ASN A 161 -61.64 -37.35 39.97
CA ASN A 161 -60.97 -37.19 38.67
C ASN A 161 -61.42 -35.93 37.93
N GLU A 162 -62.70 -35.55 38.01
CA GLU A 162 -63.19 -34.32 37.37
C GLU A 162 -62.62 -33.06 38.03
N GLU A 163 -62.55 -33.01 39.37
CA GLU A 163 -61.91 -31.91 40.10
C GLU A 163 -60.40 -31.83 39.80
N HIS A 164 -59.72 -32.97 39.73
CA HIS A 164 -58.32 -33.01 39.32
C HIS A 164 -58.10 -32.54 37.88
N GLN A 165 -59.02 -32.85 36.96
CA GLN A 165 -58.94 -32.35 35.59
C GLN A 165 -59.21 -30.84 35.49
N LYS A 166 -60.17 -30.31 36.26
CA LYS A 166 -60.46 -28.86 36.31
C LYS A 166 -59.28 -28.08 36.88
N SER A 167 -58.75 -28.49 38.02
CA SER A 167 -57.56 -27.87 38.64
C SER A 167 -56.33 -27.93 37.72
N PHE A 168 -56.11 -29.03 37.01
CA PHE A 168 -55.02 -29.15 36.04
C PHE A 168 -55.18 -28.22 34.82
N ARG A 169 -56.41 -28.00 34.34
CA ARG A 169 -56.70 -27.04 33.26
C ARG A 169 -56.46 -25.60 33.71
N GLU A 170 -56.86 -25.23 34.91
CA GLU A 170 -56.59 -23.90 35.48
C GLU A 170 -55.09 -23.67 35.71
N LEU A 171 -54.37 -24.68 36.19
CA LEU A 171 -52.92 -24.62 36.36
C LEU A 171 -52.20 -24.46 35.01
N LYS A 172 -52.68 -25.10 33.94
CA LYS A 172 -52.17 -24.89 32.58
C LYS A 172 -52.47 -23.49 32.05
N LYS A 173 -53.65 -22.94 32.33
CA LYS A 173 -54.05 -21.60 31.89
C LYS A 173 -53.18 -20.53 32.55
N THR A 174 -53.02 -20.60 33.87
CA THR A 174 -52.13 -19.71 34.64
C THR A 174 -50.66 -19.84 34.23
N GLN A 175 -50.17 -21.06 33.94
CA GLN A 175 -48.83 -21.24 33.36
C GLN A 175 -48.70 -20.61 31.95
N GLY A 176 -49.76 -20.67 31.14
CA GLY A 176 -49.82 -20.01 29.84
C GLY A 176 -49.75 -18.50 29.95
N ASP A 177 -50.55 -17.91 30.85
CA ASP A 177 -50.60 -16.47 31.08
C ASP A 177 -49.28 -15.93 31.64
N ASN A 178 -48.64 -16.66 32.57
CA ASN A 178 -47.32 -16.30 33.10
C ASN A 178 -46.23 -16.34 32.02
N ARG A 179 -46.27 -17.32 31.10
CA ARG A 179 -45.34 -17.38 29.96
C ARG A 179 -45.52 -16.20 29.00
N ILE A 180 -46.76 -15.77 28.77
CA ILE A 180 -47.05 -14.60 27.93
C ILE A 180 -46.51 -13.32 28.59
N GLY A 181 -46.71 -13.18 29.91
CA GLY A 181 -46.14 -12.09 30.70
C GLY A 181 -44.61 -12.01 30.60
N ASP A 182 -43.92 -13.15 30.73
CA ASP A 182 -42.46 -13.24 30.60
C ASP A 182 -41.96 -12.84 29.21
N VAL A 183 -42.66 -13.26 28.16
CA VAL A 183 -42.32 -12.91 26.76
C VAL A 183 -42.49 -11.41 26.52
N LEU A 184 -43.56 -10.80 27.02
CA LEU A 184 -43.78 -9.35 26.92
C LEU A 184 -42.72 -8.56 27.67
N CYS A 185 -42.36 -9.00 28.88
CA CYS A 185 -41.31 -8.38 29.68
C CYS A 185 -39.95 -8.45 28.97
N ARG A 186 -39.59 -9.62 28.41
CA ARG A 186 -38.38 -9.78 27.57
C ARG A 186 -38.40 -8.90 26.34
N LYS A 187 -39.53 -8.78 25.64
CA LYS A 187 -39.66 -7.93 24.45
C LYS A 187 -39.45 -6.45 24.80
N LYS A 188 -39.98 -5.98 25.94
CA LYS A 188 -39.77 -4.62 26.44
C LYS A 188 -38.30 -4.35 26.77
N LEU A 189 -37.64 -5.30 27.44
CA LEU A 189 -36.21 -5.21 27.79
C LEU A 189 -35.30 -5.20 26.55
N MET A 190 -35.63 -6.02 25.54
CA MET A 190 -34.92 -6.04 24.26
C MET A 190 -35.07 -4.72 23.51
N SER A 191 -36.28 -4.15 23.48
CA SER A 191 -36.52 -2.84 22.86
C SER A 191 -35.73 -1.72 23.54
N GLN A 192 -35.72 -1.68 24.88
CA GLN A 192 -34.92 -0.71 25.64
C GLN A 192 -33.42 -0.87 25.39
N ASN A 193 -32.92 -2.11 25.34
CA ASN A 193 -31.52 -2.36 24.99
C ASN A 193 -31.17 -1.93 23.56
N GLU A 194 -32.09 -2.08 22.61
CA GLU A 194 -31.88 -1.64 21.23
C GLU A 194 -31.82 -0.11 21.14
N GLN A 195 -32.68 0.59 21.88
CA GLN A 195 -32.69 2.04 21.94
C GLN A 195 -31.41 2.60 22.59
N GLN A 196 -30.97 2.02 23.71
CA GLN A 196 -29.68 2.37 24.32
C GLN A 196 -28.51 2.12 23.35
N ARG A 197 -28.52 1.01 22.60
CA ARG A 197 -27.48 0.76 21.58
C ARG A 197 -27.45 1.84 20.50
N LYS A 198 -28.61 2.31 20.03
CA LYS A 198 -28.70 3.40 19.04
C LYS A 198 -28.12 4.71 19.60
N GLU A 199 -28.44 5.06 20.85
CA GLU A 199 -27.86 6.24 21.52
C GLU A 199 -26.34 6.13 21.67
N TYR A 200 -25.82 4.98 22.10
CA TYR A 200 -24.38 4.74 22.18
C TYR A 200 -23.69 4.85 20.81
N GLN A 201 -24.32 4.33 19.76
CA GLN A 201 -23.82 4.48 18.39
C GLN A 201 -23.78 5.94 17.92
N GLN A 202 -24.76 6.75 18.33
CA GLN A 202 -24.78 8.18 18.00
C GLN A 202 -23.68 8.94 18.77
N LYS A 203 -23.56 8.71 20.08
CA LYS A 203 -22.50 9.32 20.92
C LYS A 203 -21.09 8.96 20.42
N THR A 204 -20.87 7.70 20.01
CA THR A 204 -19.58 7.26 19.45
C THR A 204 -19.27 7.90 18.10
N LYS A 205 -20.28 8.13 17.24
CA LYS A 205 -20.11 8.89 15.98
C LYS A 205 -19.74 10.35 16.25
N GLU A 206 -20.37 11.00 17.23
CA GLU A 206 -20.05 12.38 17.62
C GLU A 206 -18.64 12.49 18.20
N LEU A 207 -18.25 11.59 19.12
CA LEU A 207 -16.89 11.52 19.64
C LEU A 207 -15.86 11.31 18.52
N SER A 208 -16.17 10.47 17.54
CA SER A 208 -15.31 10.23 16.38
C SER A 208 -15.13 11.51 15.53
N LYS A 209 -16.18 12.32 15.37
CA LYS A 209 -16.08 13.63 14.69
C LYS A 209 -15.17 14.59 15.46
N ILE A 210 -15.35 14.69 16.79
CA ILE A 210 -14.53 15.55 17.65
C ILE A 210 -13.05 15.14 17.61
N ILE A 211 -12.77 13.83 17.68
CA ILE A 211 -11.39 13.30 17.59
C ILE A 211 -10.76 13.66 16.24
N ARG A 212 -11.49 13.52 15.13
CA ARG A 212 -10.99 13.91 13.80
C ARG A 212 -10.72 15.41 13.70
N GLN A 213 -11.61 16.26 14.23
CA GLN A 213 -11.40 17.70 14.25
C GLN A 213 -10.16 18.08 15.07
N ARG A 214 -9.99 17.51 16.26
CA ARG A 214 -8.79 17.74 17.09
C ARG A 214 -7.51 17.25 16.41
N HIS A 215 -7.56 16.08 15.77
CA HIS A 215 -6.41 15.55 15.02
C HIS A 215 -6.01 16.48 13.88
N ASN A 216 -6.97 16.95 13.08
CA ASN A 216 -6.73 17.90 12.00
C ASN A 216 -6.14 19.23 12.51
N PHE A 217 -6.62 19.73 13.64
CA PHE A 217 -6.10 20.95 14.28
C PHE A 217 -4.66 20.78 14.79
N VAL A 218 -4.34 19.63 15.40
CA VAL A 218 -2.96 19.34 15.82
C VAL A 218 -2.04 19.23 14.61
N GLN A 219 -2.49 18.59 13.54
CA GLN A 219 -1.72 18.43 12.33
C GLN A 219 -1.50 19.77 11.61
N SER A 220 -2.51 20.65 11.57
CA SER A 220 -2.35 21.99 10.98
C SER A 220 -1.35 22.84 11.77
N LYS A 221 -1.39 22.81 13.12
CA LYS A 221 -0.39 23.47 13.97
C LYS A 221 1.02 22.92 13.76
N LYS A 222 1.16 21.59 13.63
CA LYS A 222 2.46 20.95 13.34
C LYS A 222 3.01 21.40 11.97
N ASN A 223 2.16 21.45 10.96
CA ASN A 223 2.53 21.91 9.62
C ASN A 223 2.93 23.39 9.62
N LEU A 224 2.20 24.24 10.36
CA LEU A 224 2.54 25.66 10.51
C LEU A 224 3.90 25.83 11.21
N LYS A 225 4.14 25.12 12.32
CA LYS A 225 5.43 25.12 13.01
C LYS A 225 6.56 24.72 12.08
N ASN A 226 6.39 23.65 11.30
CA ASN A 226 7.40 23.21 10.33
C ASN A 226 7.68 24.27 9.27
N ARG A 227 6.64 24.91 8.71
CA ARG A 227 6.82 26.02 7.75
C ARG A 227 7.62 27.16 8.36
N VAL A 228 7.27 27.59 9.57
CA VAL A 228 8.00 28.66 10.27
C VAL A 228 9.46 28.26 10.50
N CYS A 229 9.73 27.05 10.98
CA CYS A 229 11.09 26.56 11.15
C CYS A 229 11.87 26.55 9.82
N THR A 230 11.27 26.07 8.72
CA THR A 230 11.91 26.06 7.40
C THR A 230 12.22 27.48 6.91
N HIS A 231 11.29 28.42 7.06
CA HIS A 231 11.55 29.81 6.72
C HIS A 231 12.67 30.41 7.57
N TRP A 232 12.70 30.11 8.87
CA TRP A 232 13.75 30.56 9.77
C TRP A 232 15.14 30.02 9.37
N PHE A 233 15.22 28.72 9.07
CA PHE A 233 16.45 28.10 8.57
C PHE A 233 16.92 28.72 7.26
N ASN A 234 16.00 29.00 6.32
CA ASN A 234 16.34 29.66 5.07
C ASN A 234 16.88 31.08 5.30
N SER A 235 16.29 31.85 6.22
CA SER A 235 16.79 33.19 6.56
C SER A 235 18.20 33.14 7.15
N ILE A 236 18.46 32.20 8.07
CA ILE A 236 19.81 32.00 8.63
C ILE A 236 20.80 31.62 7.52
N TYR A 237 20.41 30.69 6.65
CA TYR A 237 21.27 30.24 5.54
C TYR A 237 21.60 31.37 4.56
N MET A 238 20.61 32.19 4.19
CA MET A 238 20.83 33.36 3.31
C MET A 238 21.75 34.38 3.97
N SER A 239 21.61 34.63 5.28
CA SER A 239 22.51 35.51 6.03
C SER A 239 23.96 35.00 6.00
N LEU A 240 24.18 33.71 6.23
CA LEU A 240 25.51 33.10 6.15
C LEU A 240 26.14 33.21 4.76
N ILE A 241 25.35 33.07 3.69
CA ILE A 241 25.82 33.27 2.32
C ILE A 241 26.23 34.73 2.10
N CYS A 242 25.40 35.69 2.52
CA CYS A 242 25.71 37.11 2.39
C CYS A 242 27.03 37.46 3.10
N THR A 243 27.23 36.95 4.32
CA THR A 243 28.48 37.13 5.07
C THR A 243 29.69 36.54 4.33
N LYS A 244 29.54 35.33 3.76
CA LYS A 244 30.62 34.70 2.98
C LYS A 244 30.96 35.49 1.71
N ILE A 245 29.94 35.98 0.99
CA ILE A 245 30.13 36.82 -0.20
C ILE A 245 30.85 38.11 0.19
N TYR A 246 30.44 38.75 1.28
CA TYR A 246 31.10 39.95 1.80
C TYR A 246 32.59 39.72 2.10
N PHE A 247 32.94 38.64 2.81
CA PHE A 247 34.35 38.30 3.05
C PHE A 247 35.15 38.03 1.78
N MET A 248 34.54 37.36 0.78
CA MET A 248 35.19 37.16 -0.51
C MET A 248 35.46 38.48 -1.25
N PHE A 249 34.53 39.43 -1.18
CA PHE A 249 34.72 40.76 -1.75
C PHE A 249 35.81 41.55 -1.02
N GLN A 250 35.82 41.53 0.32
CA GLN A 250 36.87 42.17 1.12
C GLN A 250 38.26 41.63 0.77
N HIS A 251 38.42 40.29 0.75
CA HIS A 251 39.69 39.67 0.36
C HIS A 251 40.11 40.04 -1.07
N LYS A 252 39.16 40.20 -2.00
CA LYS A 252 39.48 40.64 -3.37
C LYS A 252 39.97 42.09 -3.41
N ILE A 253 39.36 42.98 -2.62
CA ILE A 253 39.79 44.38 -2.49
C ILE A 253 41.19 44.44 -1.87
N GLU A 254 41.45 43.69 -0.80
CA GLU A 254 42.77 43.61 -0.17
C GLU A 254 43.83 43.08 -1.12
N ALA A 255 43.56 41.98 -1.84
CA ALA A 255 44.47 41.44 -2.84
C ALA A 255 44.75 42.43 -3.98
N GLN A 256 43.73 43.18 -4.42
CA GLN A 256 43.91 44.22 -5.42
C GLN A 256 44.78 45.37 -4.90
N ASN A 257 44.59 45.80 -3.65
CA ASN A 257 45.41 46.82 -2.99
C ASN A 257 46.87 46.35 -2.78
N GLN A 258 47.09 45.07 -2.45
CA GLN A 258 48.43 44.49 -2.38
C GLN A 258 49.09 44.44 -3.76
N SER A 259 48.33 44.06 -4.80
CA SER A 259 48.83 44.02 -6.19
C SER A 259 49.23 45.41 -6.70
N THR A 260 48.43 46.44 -6.42
CA THR A 260 48.78 47.83 -6.78
C THR A 260 50.04 48.30 -6.02
N LEU A 261 50.15 47.97 -4.73
CA LEU A 261 51.33 48.30 -3.92
C LEU A 261 52.59 47.58 -4.44
N MET A 262 52.49 46.30 -4.81
CA MET A 262 53.57 45.56 -5.46
C MET A 262 53.95 46.20 -6.80
N ALA A 263 52.99 46.64 -7.62
CA ALA A 263 53.27 47.32 -8.87
C ALA A 263 54.04 48.64 -8.65
N PHE A 264 53.70 49.42 -7.62
CA PHE A 264 54.46 50.61 -7.23
C PHE A 264 55.87 50.27 -6.75
N GLN A 265 56.04 49.21 -5.96
CA GLN A 265 57.35 48.74 -5.51
C GLN A 265 58.22 48.32 -6.70
N VAL A 266 57.68 47.54 -7.63
CA VAL A 266 58.36 47.12 -8.87
C VAL A 266 58.72 48.34 -9.72
N LYS A 267 57.80 49.30 -9.90
CA LYS A 267 58.08 50.54 -10.65
C LYS A 267 59.19 51.37 -9.99
N ARG A 268 59.23 51.43 -8.65
CA ARG A 268 60.28 52.11 -7.89
C ARG A 268 61.62 51.36 -7.95
N ILE A 269 61.61 50.03 -7.94
CA ILE A 269 62.79 49.19 -8.14
C ILE A 269 63.32 49.38 -9.57
N MET A 270 62.46 49.31 -10.59
CA MET A 270 62.84 49.57 -11.98
C MET A 270 63.39 50.98 -12.16
N LYS A 271 62.80 52.01 -11.54
CA LYS A 271 63.33 53.38 -11.60
C LYS A 271 64.69 53.49 -10.92
N ARG A 272 64.92 52.78 -9.80
CA ARG A 272 66.23 52.68 -9.14
C ARG A 272 67.25 51.91 -9.96
N ILE A 273 66.86 50.78 -10.55
CA ILE A 273 67.68 49.96 -11.43
C ILE A 273 68.02 50.76 -12.69
N HIS A 274 67.08 51.46 -13.31
CA HIS A 274 67.31 52.31 -14.47
C HIS A 274 68.24 53.48 -14.12
N LYS A 275 68.01 54.18 -13.00
CA LYS A 275 68.91 55.25 -12.53
C LYS A 275 70.32 54.72 -12.21
N ARG A 276 70.42 53.50 -11.65
CA ARG A 276 71.70 52.81 -11.41
C ARG A 276 72.34 52.33 -12.70
N LEU A 277 71.60 51.75 -13.66
CA LEU A 277 72.12 51.29 -14.95
C LEU A 277 72.56 52.46 -15.83
N SER A 278 71.86 53.59 -15.80
CA SER A 278 72.30 54.83 -16.45
C SER A 278 73.57 55.40 -15.81
N ALA A 279 73.80 55.15 -14.52
CA ALA A 279 75.05 55.50 -13.83
C ALA A 279 76.16 54.44 -13.96
N ILE A 280 75.80 53.15 -14.12
CA ILE A 280 76.68 51.97 -14.09
C ILE A 280 76.97 51.44 -15.51
N LYS A 281 76.42 52.05 -16.56
CA LYS A 281 76.91 51.78 -17.94
C LYS A 281 78.41 52.04 -18.12
N GLY A 282 79.06 52.59 -17.10
CA GLY A 282 80.48 52.40 -16.82
C GLY A 282 81.35 53.20 -17.76
N VAL A 283 82.27 53.98 -17.21
CA VAL A 283 83.26 54.70 -18.02
C VAL A 283 84.34 53.72 -18.51
N THR A 284 84.51 52.57 -17.85
CA THR A 284 85.57 51.60 -18.13
C THR A 284 85.03 50.27 -18.65
N ILE A 285 85.85 49.57 -19.44
CA ILE A 285 85.53 48.29 -20.09
C ILE A 285 85.31 47.18 -19.05
N TYR A 286 86.03 47.21 -17.92
CA TYR A 286 85.94 46.18 -16.87
C TYR A 286 84.55 46.09 -16.22
N ASP A 287 83.89 47.23 -15.97
CA ASP A 287 82.55 47.26 -15.38
C ASP A 287 81.49 46.67 -16.33
N ARG A 288 81.65 46.90 -17.64
CA ARG A 288 80.78 46.34 -18.68
C ARG A 288 80.95 44.82 -18.79
N VAL A 289 82.19 44.34 -18.81
CA VAL A 289 82.51 42.91 -18.85
C VAL A 289 82.02 42.19 -17.60
N PHE A 290 82.19 42.77 -16.40
CA PHE A 290 81.68 42.17 -15.17
C PHE A 290 80.14 42.08 -15.17
N PHE A 291 79.46 43.11 -15.68
CA PHE A 291 78.02 43.12 -15.81
C PHE A 291 77.52 42.06 -16.79
N ASP A 292 78.15 41.94 -17.97
CA ASP A 292 77.78 40.95 -18.98
C ASP A 292 78.03 39.52 -18.49
N VAL A 293 79.16 39.26 -17.83
CA VAL A 293 79.48 37.95 -17.23
C VAL A 293 78.47 37.60 -16.13
N LYS A 294 78.10 38.56 -15.27
CA LYS A 294 77.08 38.35 -14.24
C LYS A 294 75.70 38.05 -14.85
N LEU A 295 75.35 38.71 -15.95
CA LEU A 295 74.06 38.52 -16.62
C LEU A 295 73.99 37.15 -17.33
N VAL A 296 75.10 36.73 -17.96
CA VAL A 296 75.25 35.39 -18.56
C VAL A 296 75.21 34.29 -17.49
N LEU A 297 75.92 34.46 -16.37
CA LEU A 297 75.88 33.50 -15.25
C LEU A 297 74.48 33.41 -14.62
N GLN A 298 73.79 34.54 -14.44
CA GLN A 298 72.40 34.53 -13.97
C GLN A 298 71.43 33.87 -14.97
N GLY A 299 71.67 34.06 -16.27
CA GLY A 299 70.94 33.37 -17.35
C GLY A 299 71.16 31.84 -17.31
N PHE A 300 72.42 31.42 -17.15
CA PHE A 300 72.79 30.01 -17.03
C PHE A 300 72.17 29.35 -15.78
N CYS A 301 72.29 29.98 -14.61
CA CYS A 301 71.67 29.47 -13.38
C CYS A 301 70.14 29.37 -13.49
N LYS A 302 69.47 30.33 -14.15
CA LYS A 302 68.02 30.25 -14.43
C LYS A 302 67.67 29.12 -15.37
N ALA A 303 68.44 28.88 -16.42
CA ALA A 303 68.23 27.77 -17.35
C ALA A 303 68.41 26.40 -16.67
N VAL A 304 69.41 26.26 -15.80
CA VAL A 304 69.63 25.05 -15.00
C VAL A 304 68.48 24.82 -14.01
N TYR A 305 68.03 25.86 -13.31
CA TYR A 305 66.88 25.77 -12.40
C TYR A 305 65.57 25.46 -13.15
N GLN A 306 65.36 26.04 -14.32
CA GLN A 306 64.22 25.72 -15.19
C GLN A 306 64.24 24.26 -15.66
N LYS A 307 65.42 23.68 -15.93
CA LYS A 307 65.55 22.26 -16.29
C LYS A 307 65.18 21.35 -15.13
N GLN A 308 65.61 21.66 -13.90
CA GLN A 308 65.20 20.92 -12.70
C GLN A 308 63.70 21.08 -12.42
N LEU A 309 63.17 22.30 -12.54
CA LEU A 309 61.74 22.59 -12.36
C LEU A 309 60.89 21.85 -13.39
N LYS A 310 61.33 21.77 -14.65
CA LYS A 310 60.68 20.98 -15.71
C LYS A 310 60.66 19.49 -15.37
N LEU A 311 61.76 18.92 -14.88
CA LEU A 311 61.79 17.52 -14.41
C LEU A 311 60.83 17.26 -13.24
N HIS A 312 60.69 18.20 -12.31
CA HIS A 312 59.71 18.08 -11.22
C HIS A 312 58.26 18.23 -11.71
N ILE A 313 58.01 19.15 -12.64
CA ILE A 313 56.70 19.31 -13.28
C ILE A 313 56.33 18.03 -14.06
N ASP A 314 57.26 17.45 -14.80
CA ASP A 314 57.03 16.22 -15.58
C ASP A 314 56.71 15.02 -14.67
N LYS A 315 57.19 15.00 -13.42
CA LYS A 315 56.78 14.02 -12.41
C LYS A 315 55.37 14.27 -11.86
N ILE A 316 54.97 15.53 -11.67
CA ILE A 316 53.71 15.90 -10.99
C ILE A 316 52.51 15.95 -11.98
N VAL A 317 52.73 16.44 -13.20
CA VAL A 317 51.69 16.67 -14.21
C VAL A 317 50.89 15.41 -14.57
N PRO A 318 51.50 14.22 -14.75
CA PRO A 318 50.74 12.99 -15.00
C PRO A 318 49.75 12.68 -13.87
N HIS A 319 50.16 12.84 -12.61
CA HIS A 319 49.29 12.62 -11.45
C HIS A 319 48.14 13.65 -11.39
N LEU A 320 48.40 14.91 -11.74
CA LEU A 320 47.36 15.94 -11.82
C LEU A 320 46.39 15.69 -12.97
N LYS A 321 46.87 15.23 -14.14
CA LYS A 321 46.02 14.85 -15.28
C LYS A 321 45.08 13.70 -14.91
N VAL A 322 45.60 12.63 -14.32
CA VAL A 322 44.78 11.49 -13.85
C VAL A 322 43.74 11.95 -12.83
N ARG A 323 44.11 12.82 -11.87
CA ARG A 323 43.15 13.38 -10.91
C ARG A 323 42.07 14.23 -11.59
N ALA A 324 42.44 15.04 -12.57
CA ALA A 324 41.49 15.86 -13.34
C ALA A 324 40.52 14.99 -14.14
N GLU A 325 40.99 13.91 -14.77
CA GLU A 325 40.16 12.94 -15.49
C GLU A 325 39.19 12.21 -14.57
N ILE A 326 39.65 11.75 -13.39
CA ILE A 326 38.79 11.13 -12.38
C ILE A 326 37.72 12.13 -11.89
N TYR A 327 38.10 13.37 -11.65
CA TYR A 327 37.15 14.42 -11.26
C TYR A 327 36.13 14.70 -12.36
N HIS A 328 36.57 14.77 -13.62
CA HIS A 328 35.69 14.93 -14.77
C HIS A 328 34.70 13.77 -14.89
N LEU A 329 35.17 12.53 -14.75
CA LEU A 329 34.32 11.33 -14.74
C LEU A 329 33.29 11.40 -13.60
N LYS A 330 33.71 11.73 -12.38
CA LYS A 330 32.79 11.89 -11.23
C LYS A 330 31.70 12.93 -11.52
N ASN A 331 32.07 14.06 -12.12
CA ASN A 331 31.11 15.09 -12.51
C ASN A 331 30.17 14.61 -13.62
N GLN A 332 30.67 13.91 -14.63
CA GLN A 332 29.82 13.31 -15.67
C GLN A 332 28.83 12.31 -15.09
N VAL A 333 29.26 11.45 -14.16
CA VAL A 333 28.39 10.50 -13.46
C VAL A 333 27.31 11.24 -12.67
N LEU A 334 27.68 12.31 -11.95
CA LEU A 334 26.74 13.11 -11.16
C LEU A 334 25.69 13.80 -12.05
N ILE A 335 26.12 14.42 -13.16
CA ILE A 335 25.23 15.05 -14.15
C ILE A 335 24.29 13.99 -14.75
N THR A 336 24.82 12.81 -15.07
CA THR A 336 24.02 11.71 -15.63
C THR A 336 23.00 11.21 -14.62
N ASN A 337 23.37 11.05 -13.36
CA ASN A 337 22.45 10.67 -12.28
C ASN A 337 21.33 11.70 -12.12
N GLN A 338 21.65 13.00 -12.13
CA GLN A 338 20.63 14.06 -12.08
C GLN A 338 19.67 14.00 -13.28
N LYS A 339 20.17 13.73 -14.49
CA LYS A 339 19.33 13.51 -15.67
C LYS A 339 18.39 12.32 -15.50
N ILE A 340 18.90 11.19 -15.00
CA ILE A 340 18.11 9.98 -14.72
C ILE A 340 17.01 10.27 -13.69
N LEU A 341 17.34 10.97 -12.59
CA LEU A 341 16.36 11.36 -11.57
C LEU A 341 15.26 12.25 -12.16
N LYS A 342 15.62 13.20 -13.04
CA LYS A 342 14.65 14.04 -13.74
C LYS A 342 13.76 13.24 -14.68
N ILE A 343 14.32 12.30 -15.44
CA ILE A 343 13.54 11.38 -16.31
C ILE A 343 12.55 10.57 -15.47
N ARG A 344 13.01 10.02 -14.33
CA ARG A 344 12.17 9.25 -13.42
C ARG A 344 11.01 10.08 -12.87
N ALA A 345 11.27 11.32 -12.45
CA ALA A 345 10.22 12.23 -11.97
C ALA A 345 9.17 12.53 -13.06
N LEU A 346 9.62 12.86 -14.27
CA LEU A 346 8.73 13.11 -15.42
C LEU A 346 7.92 11.87 -15.80
N PHE A 347 8.51 10.67 -15.71
CA PHE A 347 7.81 9.43 -15.98
C PHE A 347 6.72 9.13 -14.94
N LEU A 348 7.00 9.36 -13.66
CA LEU A 348 6.00 9.23 -12.60
C LEU A 348 4.84 10.23 -12.77
N GLU A 349 5.16 11.47 -13.11
CA GLU A 349 4.16 12.50 -13.41
C GLU A 349 3.29 12.10 -14.61
N PHE A 350 3.91 11.56 -15.67
CA PHE A 350 3.20 11.00 -16.82
C PHE A 350 2.25 9.87 -16.41
N LEU A 351 2.69 8.91 -15.60
CA LEU A 351 1.84 7.81 -15.13
C LEU A 351 0.64 8.31 -14.33
N LEU A 352 0.84 9.29 -13.44
CA LEU A 352 -0.23 9.89 -12.66
C LEU A 352 -1.25 10.59 -13.56
N ARG A 353 -0.78 11.38 -14.54
CA ARG A 353 -1.66 12.04 -15.51
C ARG A 353 -2.40 11.04 -16.38
N PHE A 354 -1.74 9.96 -16.82
CA PHE A 354 -2.38 8.89 -17.59
C PHE A 354 -3.49 8.19 -16.79
N LYS A 355 -3.25 7.92 -15.49
CA LYS A 355 -4.25 7.35 -14.60
C LYS A 355 -5.44 8.29 -14.41
N SER A 356 -5.19 9.58 -14.18
CA SER A 356 -6.23 10.61 -14.07
C SER A 356 -7.03 10.73 -15.36
N TYR A 357 -6.37 10.68 -16.52
CA TYR A 357 -7.01 10.69 -17.83
C TYR A 357 -7.94 9.49 -18.05
N LYS A 358 -7.50 8.26 -17.70
CA LYS A 358 -8.39 7.08 -17.74
C LYS A 358 -9.61 7.23 -16.83
N GLN A 359 -9.42 7.75 -15.62
CA GLN A 359 -10.53 7.99 -14.70
C GLN A 359 -11.51 9.04 -15.23
N MET A 360 -11.00 10.06 -15.91
CA MET A 360 -11.82 11.05 -16.60
C MET A 360 -12.60 10.44 -17.77
N LEU A 361 -12.00 9.54 -18.55
CA LEU A 361 -12.73 8.78 -19.58
C LEU A 361 -13.83 7.91 -19.00
N HIS A 362 -13.61 7.27 -17.85
CA HIS A 362 -14.67 6.55 -17.11
C HIS A 362 -15.85 7.47 -16.79
N ASN A 363 -15.58 8.67 -16.27
CA ASN A 363 -16.63 9.62 -15.91
C ASN A 363 -17.39 10.12 -17.15
N LEU A 364 -16.69 10.42 -18.24
CA LEU A 364 -17.32 10.83 -19.51
C LEU A 364 -18.22 9.74 -20.07
N TRP A 365 -17.72 8.49 -20.09
CA TRP A 365 -18.50 7.33 -20.52
C TRP A 365 -19.77 7.19 -19.68
N ASN A 366 -19.65 7.16 -18.36
CA ASN A 366 -20.80 6.98 -17.47
C ASN A 366 -21.85 8.10 -17.61
N LYS A 367 -21.41 9.34 -17.89
CA LYS A 367 -22.28 10.50 -17.96
C LYS A 367 -22.99 10.64 -19.32
N TYR A 368 -22.29 10.40 -20.42
CA TYR A 368 -22.77 10.78 -21.75
C TYR A 368 -22.93 9.63 -22.74
N PHE A 369 -22.38 8.43 -22.47
CA PHE A 369 -22.42 7.31 -23.42
C PHE A 369 -23.85 6.93 -23.78
N LYS A 370 -24.73 6.75 -22.78
CA LYS A 370 -26.13 6.34 -23.03
C LYS A 370 -26.88 7.33 -23.91
N GLU A 371 -26.75 8.62 -23.63
CA GLU A 371 -27.44 9.69 -24.38
C GLU A 371 -26.95 9.77 -25.83
N GLN A 372 -25.63 9.70 -26.03
CA GLN A 372 -25.04 9.80 -27.37
C GLN A 372 -25.26 8.53 -28.19
N PHE A 373 -25.20 7.37 -27.55
CA PHE A 373 -25.54 6.10 -28.18
C PHE A 373 -26.99 6.10 -28.69
N LEU A 374 -27.93 6.67 -27.91
CA LEU A 374 -29.33 6.76 -28.29
C LEU A 374 -29.54 7.71 -29.49
N LYS A 375 -28.83 8.84 -29.52
CA LYS A 375 -28.82 9.76 -30.68
C LYS A 375 -28.28 9.08 -31.93
N TYR A 376 -27.15 8.37 -31.81
CA TYR A 376 -26.56 7.60 -32.91
C TYR A 376 -27.50 6.50 -33.40
N TYR A 377 -28.06 5.70 -32.48
CA TYR A 377 -28.99 4.62 -32.81
C TYR A 377 -30.23 5.14 -33.54
N ASN A 378 -30.81 6.26 -33.09
CA ASN A 378 -31.98 6.84 -33.72
C ASN A 378 -31.69 7.33 -35.16
N GLY A 379 -30.47 7.82 -35.41
CA GLY A 379 -30.01 8.30 -36.72
C GLY A 379 -29.59 7.21 -37.72
N LEU A 380 -29.66 5.92 -37.36
CA LEU A 380 -29.31 4.82 -38.25
C LEU A 380 -30.48 4.34 -39.12
N ASP A 381 -30.15 3.84 -40.32
CA ASP A 381 -31.08 3.12 -41.19
C ASP A 381 -31.55 1.79 -40.56
N GLN A 382 -32.74 1.31 -40.92
CA GLN A 382 -33.35 0.09 -40.36
C GLN A 382 -32.42 -1.14 -40.43
N GLY A 383 -31.75 -1.38 -41.56
CA GLY A 383 -30.83 -2.53 -41.70
C GLY A 383 -29.59 -2.47 -40.78
N LYS A 384 -29.14 -1.27 -40.40
CA LYS A 384 -28.02 -1.08 -39.45
C LYS A 384 -28.48 -1.16 -37.99
N LYS A 385 -29.74 -0.80 -37.72
CA LYS A 385 -30.37 -0.96 -36.39
C LYS A 385 -30.45 -2.43 -36.01
N GLU A 386 -30.87 -3.30 -36.95
CA GLU A 386 -30.93 -4.75 -36.74
C GLU A 386 -29.56 -5.36 -36.39
N THR A 387 -28.48 -4.86 -36.98
CA THR A 387 -27.11 -5.35 -36.70
C THR A 387 -26.61 -4.95 -35.30
N ILE A 388 -27.14 -3.86 -34.74
CA ILE A 388 -26.73 -3.30 -33.43
C ILE A 388 -27.66 -3.76 -32.30
N GLN A 389 -28.86 -4.23 -32.61
CA GLN A 389 -29.82 -4.80 -31.66
C GLN A 389 -29.21 -5.82 -30.66
N PRO A 390 -28.40 -6.83 -31.08
CA PRO A 390 -27.78 -7.77 -30.14
C PRO A 390 -26.75 -7.09 -29.21
N PHE A 391 -26.07 -6.04 -29.67
CA PHE A 391 -25.15 -5.26 -28.86
C PHE A 391 -25.88 -4.43 -27.80
N ILE A 392 -27.09 -3.93 -28.10
CA ILE A 392 -27.95 -3.23 -27.14
C ILE A 392 -28.37 -4.18 -26.01
N LEU A 393 -28.78 -5.40 -26.35
CA LEU A 393 -29.12 -6.44 -25.37
C LEU A 393 -27.93 -6.78 -24.46
N GLN A 394 -26.71 -6.86 -25.03
CA GLN A 394 -25.50 -7.05 -24.24
C GLN A 394 -25.20 -5.87 -23.31
N LEU A 395 -25.42 -4.63 -23.75
CA LEU A 395 -25.22 -3.41 -22.94
C LEU A 395 -26.24 -3.23 -21.81
N GLN A 396 -27.40 -3.90 -21.87
CA GLN A 396 -28.37 -3.92 -20.76
C GLN A 396 -27.84 -4.71 -19.56
N ASN A 397 -26.94 -5.68 -19.77
CA ASN A 397 -26.25 -6.36 -18.69
C ASN A 397 -25.12 -5.47 -18.13
N GLN A 398 -25.15 -5.23 -16.81
CA GLN A 398 -24.22 -4.36 -16.12
C GLN A 398 -22.76 -4.86 -16.20
N ASP A 399 -22.53 -6.17 -16.19
CA ASP A 399 -21.18 -6.74 -16.27
C ASP A 399 -20.57 -6.53 -17.66
N ASN A 400 -21.37 -6.74 -18.70
CA ASN A 400 -20.99 -6.49 -20.09
C ASN A 400 -20.76 -4.99 -20.34
N PHE A 401 -21.59 -4.11 -19.75
CA PHE A 401 -21.40 -2.67 -19.84
C PHE A 401 -20.05 -2.22 -19.27
N ILE A 402 -19.68 -2.75 -18.10
CA ILE A 402 -18.37 -2.49 -17.47
C ILE A 402 -17.23 -3.06 -18.33
N HIS A 403 -17.42 -4.25 -18.91
CA HIS A 403 -16.45 -4.86 -19.80
C HIS A 403 -16.19 -3.99 -21.05
N PHE A 404 -17.24 -3.52 -21.74
CA PHE A 404 -17.09 -2.66 -22.91
C PHE A 404 -16.50 -1.31 -22.58
N GLN A 405 -16.87 -0.73 -21.43
CA GLN A 405 -16.23 0.48 -20.93
C GLN A 405 -14.72 0.29 -20.77
N SER A 406 -14.27 -0.85 -20.22
CA SER A 406 -12.85 -1.12 -20.03
C SER A 406 -12.09 -1.24 -21.36
N ILE A 407 -12.66 -1.97 -22.34
CA ILE A 407 -12.09 -2.14 -23.68
C ILE A 407 -11.99 -0.81 -24.41
N PHE A 408 -13.05 0.00 -24.38
CA PHE A 408 -13.05 1.32 -24.99
C PHE A 408 -11.95 2.21 -24.41
N ILE A 409 -11.91 2.35 -23.08
CA ILE A 409 -10.94 3.22 -22.40
C ILE A 409 -9.51 2.76 -22.70
N GLU A 410 -9.27 1.45 -22.72
CA GLU A 410 -7.94 0.92 -23.02
C GLU A 410 -7.52 1.15 -24.46
N THR A 411 -8.40 0.88 -25.43
CA THR A 411 -8.11 1.05 -26.86
C THR A 411 -7.92 2.52 -27.21
N TYR A 412 -8.86 3.36 -26.79
CA TYR A 412 -8.85 4.80 -27.04
C TYR A 412 -7.63 5.49 -26.42
N SER A 413 -7.30 5.16 -25.15
CA SER A 413 -6.13 5.74 -24.49
C SER A 413 -4.82 5.32 -25.13
N LYS A 414 -4.71 4.08 -25.61
CA LYS A 414 -3.53 3.58 -26.34
C LYS A 414 -3.35 4.30 -27.67
N ASP A 415 -4.41 4.50 -28.44
CA ASP A 415 -4.31 5.13 -29.76
C ASP A 415 -4.03 6.63 -29.68
N LYS A 416 -4.65 7.35 -28.74
CA LYS A 416 -4.28 8.75 -28.47
C LYS A 416 -2.84 8.88 -27.97
N LEU A 417 -2.36 7.94 -27.16
CA LEU A 417 -0.94 7.91 -26.73
C LEU A 417 0.01 7.70 -27.92
N ARG A 418 -0.29 6.75 -28.81
CA ARG A 418 0.49 6.50 -30.03
C ARG A 418 0.54 7.74 -30.92
N LYS A 419 -0.60 8.40 -31.14
CA LYS A 419 -0.69 9.64 -31.91
C LYS A 419 0.17 10.74 -31.28
N TYR A 420 0.03 10.96 -29.98
CA TYR A 420 0.85 11.93 -29.26
C TYR A 420 2.36 11.64 -29.37
N LEU A 421 2.79 10.38 -29.23
CA LEU A 421 4.21 10.01 -29.35
C LEU A 421 4.73 10.28 -30.76
N LYS A 422 3.91 10.02 -31.79
CA LYS A 422 4.23 10.35 -33.18
C LYS A 422 4.38 11.86 -33.36
N ASP A 423 3.43 12.65 -32.87
CA ASP A 423 3.45 14.11 -32.97
C ASP A 423 4.65 14.72 -32.20
N MET A 424 4.96 14.18 -31.01
CA MET A 424 6.13 14.59 -30.23
C MET A 424 7.45 14.24 -30.93
N SER A 425 7.51 13.12 -31.66
CA SER A 425 8.70 12.78 -32.45
C SER A 425 8.94 13.79 -33.58
N VAL A 426 7.86 14.26 -34.22
CA VAL A 426 7.92 15.30 -35.26
C VAL A 426 8.32 16.64 -34.64
N TYR A 427 7.71 17.00 -33.52
CA TYR A 427 8.05 18.23 -32.80
C TYR A 427 9.50 18.24 -32.28
N ALA A 428 10.01 17.10 -31.81
CA ALA A 428 11.41 16.97 -31.39
C ALA A 428 12.39 17.14 -32.56
N LYS A 429 12.06 16.58 -33.74
CA LYS A 429 12.83 16.80 -34.98
C LYS A 429 12.82 18.29 -35.37
N TYR A 430 11.66 18.95 -35.27
CA TYR A 430 11.53 20.39 -35.49
C TYR A 430 12.39 21.22 -34.53
N LEU A 431 12.37 20.94 -33.22
CA LEU A 431 13.22 21.61 -32.24
C LEU A 431 14.72 21.42 -32.51
N LYS A 432 15.12 20.22 -32.96
CA LYS A 432 16.51 19.95 -33.35
C LYS A 432 16.91 20.79 -34.57
N LYS A 433 16.03 20.91 -35.57
CA LYS A 433 16.21 21.77 -36.76
C LYS A 433 16.28 23.25 -36.38
N LEU A 434 15.43 23.72 -35.46
CA LEU A 434 15.50 25.09 -34.94
C LEU A 434 16.81 25.38 -34.21
N ARG A 435 17.33 24.44 -33.42
CA ARG A 435 18.61 24.62 -32.70
C ARG A 435 19.79 24.66 -33.66
N SER A 436 19.84 23.77 -34.65
CA SER A 436 20.89 23.81 -35.68
C SER A 436 20.80 25.07 -36.54
N GLN A 437 19.59 25.52 -36.86
CA GLN A 437 19.38 26.79 -37.56
C GLN A 437 19.75 28.00 -36.71
N LYS A 438 19.46 28.05 -35.40
CA LYS A 438 19.92 29.12 -34.51
C LYS A 438 21.44 29.20 -34.43
N TYR A 439 22.12 28.05 -34.44
CA TYR A 439 23.59 27.98 -34.47
C TYR A 439 24.15 28.51 -35.81
N ASN A 440 23.38 28.40 -36.89
CA ASN A 440 23.72 28.93 -38.22
C ASN A 440 23.19 30.36 -38.49
N LYS A 441 22.25 30.87 -37.68
CA LYS A 441 21.61 32.19 -37.84
C LYS A 441 22.47 33.38 -37.36
N THR A 442 23.71 33.15 -36.93
CA THR A 442 24.75 34.20 -36.99
C THR A 442 25.06 34.64 -38.43
N LYS A 443 24.48 33.99 -39.46
CA LYS A 443 24.67 34.38 -40.88
C LYS A 443 23.40 34.72 -41.69
N ARG A 444 22.16 34.61 -41.20
CA ARG A 444 20.96 35.02 -41.99
C ARG A 444 19.83 35.56 -41.10
N ARG A 445 19.44 36.81 -41.37
CA ARG A 445 18.48 37.62 -40.60
C ARG A 445 17.04 37.57 -41.13
N ASP A 446 16.73 36.73 -42.10
CA ASP A 446 15.39 36.72 -42.71
C ASP A 446 14.76 35.35 -42.51
N PHE A 447 13.90 35.23 -41.50
CA PHE A 447 12.83 34.21 -41.41
C PHE A 447 11.93 34.64 -40.25
N ALA A 448 11.24 35.76 -40.45
CA ALA A 448 9.96 36.00 -39.81
C ALA A 448 8.91 35.23 -40.62
N GLN A 449 7.98 34.54 -39.94
CA GLN A 449 6.75 33.90 -40.46
C GLN A 449 6.71 32.40 -40.80
N ASP A 450 7.77 31.61 -40.63
CA ASP A 450 7.60 30.14 -40.80
C ASP A 450 7.04 29.47 -39.53
N GLN A 451 5.73 29.22 -39.59
CA GLN A 451 4.93 28.24 -38.84
C GLN A 451 5.44 27.88 -37.43
N VAL A 452 4.83 28.52 -36.42
CA VAL A 452 4.94 28.05 -35.04
C VAL A 452 4.25 26.69 -34.94
N MET A 453 5.02 25.61 -35.11
CA MET A 453 4.58 24.26 -34.78
C MET A 453 4.13 24.24 -33.31
N HIS A 454 2.82 24.12 -33.08
CA HIS A 454 2.26 24.06 -31.74
C HIS A 454 2.80 22.84 -30.99
N GLN A 455 3.19 23.04 -29.74
CA GLN A 455 3.60 21.94 -28.87
C GLN A 455 2.44 20.94 -28.73
N PRO A 456 2.65 19.64 -29.03
CA PRO A 456 1.63 18.62 -28.85
C PRO A 456 1.18 18.58 -27.38
N ARG A 457 -0.13 18.63 -27.14
CA ARG A 457 -0.70 18.53 -25.80
C ARG A 457 -1.19 17.11 -25.54
N MET A 458 -0.76 16.53 -24.42
CA MET A 458 -1.19 15.21 -23.97
C MET A 458 -2.48 15.32 -23.13
N PHE A 459 -3.34 14.31 -23.16
CA PHE A 459 -4.52 14.18 -22.29
C PHE A 459 -5.57 15.30 -22.44
N GLN A 460 -5.78 15.76 -23.67
CA GLN A 460 -6.90 16.62 -23.96
C GLN A 460 -8.23 15.87 -23.80
N LEU A 461 -9.27 16.60 -23.42
CA LEU A 461 -10.65 16.12 -23.46
C LEU A 461 -10.91 15.48 -24.83
N PRO A 462 -11.44 14.24 -24.88
CA PRO A 462 -12.01 13.71 -26.10
C PRO A 462 -12.96 14.74 -26.71
N ALA A 463 -12.85 14.98 -28.01
CA ALA A 463 -13.97 15.62 -28.69
C ALA A 463 -15.16 14.66 -28.59
N TYR A 464 -16.37 15.19 -28.45
CA TYR A 464 -17.57 14.33 -28.32
C TYR A 464 -17.75 13.42 -29.54
N ASP A 465 -17.29 13.86 -30.72
CA ASP A 465 -17.30 13.10 -31.97
C ASP A 465 -16.32 11.91 -31.97
N ASP A 466 -15.23 11.99 -31.18
CA ASP A 466 -14.25 10.90 -31.06
C ASP A 466 -14.88 9.63 -30.45
N VAL A 467 -15.90 9.77 -29.59
CA VAL A 467 -16.59 8.63 -28.96
C VAL A 467 -17.48 7.90 -29.97
N LEU A 468 -18.06 8.65 -30.92
CA LEU A 468 -18.93 8.12 -31.97
C LEU A 468 -18.12 7.37 -33.05
N GLU A 469 -16.91 7.82 -33.38
CA GLU A 469 -16.02 7.12 -34.33
C GLU A 469 -15.56 5.74 -33.83
N TYR A 470 -15.39 5.56 -32.52
CA TYR A 470 -14.95 4.29 -31.93
C TYR A 470 -16.10 3.31 -31.66
N LEU A 471 -17.35 3.78 -31.72
CA LEU A 471 -18.55 2.99 -31.46
C LEU A 471 -18.72 1.82 -32.45
N PRO A 472 -18.55 2.02 -33.77
CA PRO A 472 -18.55 0.92 -34.75
C PRO A 472 -17.44 -0.11 -34.51
N GLN A 473 -16.26 0.31 -34.03
CA GLN A 473 -15.13 -0.59 -33.76
C GLN A 473 -15.40 -1.51 -32.57
N LEU A 474 -16.14 -1.04 -31.57
CA LEU A 474 -16.59 -1.85 -30.43
C LEU A 474 -17.60 -2.92 -30.87
N VAL A 475 -18.52 -2.57 -31.78
CA VAL A 475 -19.54 -3.49 -32.31
C VAL A 475 -18.90 -4.57 -33.21
N ILE A 476 -17.95 -4.20 -34.07
CA ILE A 476 -17.28 -5.12 -35.00
C ILE A 476 -16.34 -6.10 -34.28
N ASN A 477 -15.64 -5.64 -33.22
CA ASN A 477 -14.77 -6.52 -32.44
C ASN A 477 -15.56 -7.58 -31.65
N ASN A 478 -16.79 -7.31 -31.23
CA ASN A 478 -17.65 -8.32 -30.61
C ASN A 478 -18.09 -9.42 -31.56
N GLN A 479 -18.48 -9.07 -32.79
CA GLN A 479 -18.85 -10.07 -33.79
C GLN A 479 -17.66 -10.99 -34.14
N LYS A 480 -16.42 -10.51 -34.01
CA LYS A 480 -15.19 -11.33 -34.15
C LYS A 480 -14.88 -12.20 -32.94
N VAL A 481 -15.24 -11.77 -31.73
CA VAL A 481 -15.10 -12.59 -30.51
C VAL A 481 -16.16 -13.70 -30.52
N ASP A 482 -17.42 -13.38 -30.83
CA ASP A 482 -18.51 -14.35 -30.93
C ASP A 482 -18.29 -15.37 -32.05
N SER A 483 -17.72 -14.98 -33.19
CA SER A 483 -17.38 -15.95 -34.26
C SER A 483 -16.23 -16.89 -33.89
N ARG A 484 -15.28 -16.47 -33.05
CA ARG A 484 -14.21 -17.35 -32.53
C ARG A 484 -14.67 -18.27 -31.40
N THR A 485 -15.50 -17.80 -30.47
CA THR A 485 -16.12 -18.67 -29.45
C THR A 485 -17.13 -19.62 -30.07
N SER A 486 -17.87 -19.20 -31.12
CA SER A 486 -18.76 -20.07 -31.90
C SER A 486 -17.98 -21.13 -32.67
N GLN A 487 -16.83 -20.77 -33.29
CA GLN A 487 -15.96 -21.75 -33.95
C GLN A 487 -15.29 -22.71 -32.95
N GLN A 488 -14.90 -22.26 -31.75
CA GLN A 488 -14.38 -23.13 -30.69
C GLN A 488 -15.47 -24.02 -30.07
N MET A 489 -16.71 -23.57 -29.98
CA MET A 489 -17.86 -24.38 -29.54
C MET A 489 -18.30 -25.38 -30.62
N GLN A 490 -18.25 -25.01 -31.91
CA GLN A 490 -18.49 -25.96 -33.00
C GLN A 490 -17.36 -26.99 -33.12
N GLN A 491 -16.09 -26.60 -32.94
CA GLN A 491 -14.97 -27.54 -32.92
C GLN A 491 -14.94 -28.45 -31.68
N SER A 492 -15.51 -28.03 -30.54
CA SER A 492 -15.63 -28.86 -29.34
C SER A 492 -16.89 -29.73 -29.30
N GLN A 493 -17.86 -29.52 -30.21
CA GLN A 493 -19.01 -30.43 -30.41
C GLN A 493 -18.79 -31.50 -31.48
N ILE A 494 -17.80 -31.33 -32.38
CA ILE A 494 -17.47 -32.33 -33.42
C ILE A 494 -16.96 -33.67 -32.82
N PRO A 495 -16.19 -33.73 -31.71
CA PRO A 495 -15.78 -35.02 -31.14
C PRO A 495 -16.93 -35.81 -30.51
N LEU A 496 -17.98 -35.15 -29.99
CA LEU A 496 -19.09 -35.82 -29.31
C LEU A 496 -20.11 -36.45 -30.28
N ILE A 497 -20.25 -35.90 -31.48
CA ILE A 497 -21.16 -36.43 -32.51
C ILE A 497 -20.52 -37.63 -33.24
N GLN A 498 -19.18 -37.66 -33.40
CA GLN A 498 -18.50 -38.83 -33.95
C GLN A 498 -18.42 -40.01 -32.97
N GLU A 499 -18.18 -39.79 -31.67
CA GLU A 499 -18.18 -40.88 -30.68
C GLU A 499 -19.57 -41.51 -30.47
N SER A 500 -20.66 -40.74 -30.60
CA SER A 500 -22.02 -41.27 -30.46
C SER A 500 -22.50 -42.05 -31.69
N LEU A 501 -21.99 -41.73 -32.89
CA LEU A 501 -22.24 -42.49 -34.12
C LEU A 501 -21.40 -43.79 -34.20
N GLU A 502 -20.16 -43.78 -33.69
CA GLU A 502 -19.33 -45.01 -33.63
C GLU A 502 -19.85 -46.02 -32.58
N LYS A 503 -20.36 -45.56 -31.43
CA LYS A 503 -20.98 -46.44 -30.43
C LYS A 503 -22.29 -47.07 -30.93
N LYS A 504 -23.09 -46.37 -31.74
CA LYS A 504 -24.30 -46.94 -32.38
C LYS A 504 -23.97 -47.95 -33.49
N LYS A 505 -22.89 -47.76 -34.27
CA LYS A 505 -22.45 -48.72 -35.29
C LYS A 505 -21.80 -49.99 -34.71
N LYS A 506 -21.16 -49.92 -33.54
CA LYS A 506 -20.62 -51.11 -32.85
C LYS A 506 -21.71 -51.97 -32.19
N GLN A 507 -22.80 -51.37 -31.70
CA GLN A 507 -23.94 -52.14 -31.14
C GLN A 507 -24.83 -52.80 -32.20
N THR A 508 -24.87 -52.30 -33.44
CA THR A 508 -25.65 -52.93 -34.53
C THR A 508 -24.90 -54.08 -35.22
N LYS A 509 -23.59 -54.21 -35.04
CA LYS A 509 -22.78 -55.34 -35.56
C LYS A 509 -22.64 -56.54 -34.59
N GLN A 510 -23.16 -56.44 -33.37
CA GLN A 510 -23.22 -57.56 -32.41
C GLN A 510 -24.62 -58.20 -32.28
N LYS A 511 -25.57 -57.81 -33.14
CA LYS A 511 -26.92 -58.40 -33.22
C LYS A 511 -27.31 -58.82 -34.64
N LYS A 512 -26.36 -59.34 -35.41
CA LYS A 512 -26.62 -60.17 -36.58
C LYS A 512 -25.72 -61.38 -36.56
#